data_AF-A0A183JBN8-F1
#
_entry.id   AF-A0A183JBN8-F1
#
_cell.length_a   1.000
_cell.length_b   1.000
_cell.length_c   1.000
_cell.angle_alpha   90.00
_cell.angle_beta   90.00
_cell.angle_gamma   90.00
#
_symmetry.space_group_name_H-M   'P 1'
#
loop_
_entity.id
_entity.type
_entity.pdbx_description
1 polymer ?
#
loop_
_entity_poly.entity_id
_entity_poly.type
_entity_poly.pdbx_seq_one_letter_code
_entity_poly.pdbx_strand_id
1 'polypeptide(L)'
;MKSIIQKIQVFINNCLRKILQIHWPNTISNNLLWERTNQIVAEEEIRKKCWKWIRYTLRKSSNCVTRKALTWNPGGQRRRGTPKNTLRWEMEIDMRKMNKNWMELEKKAQDRVGLRMVFGGLCSI
;
A
#
# COMPACT_ATOMS: atom_id res chain seq x y z
N MET A 1 1.84 -5.00 9.80
CA MET A 1 2.33 -4.04 8.79
C MET A 1 2.31 -2.61 9.30
N LYS A 2 1.23 -2.14 9.94
CA LYS A 2 1.21 -0.81 10.60
C LYS A 2 2.47 -0.50 11.43
N SER A 3 2.92 -1.44 12.26
CA SER A 3 4.16 -1.31 13.03
C SER A 3 5.45 -1.24 12.18
N ILE A 4 5.48 -1.89 11.01
CA ILE A 4 6.61 -1.86 10.08
C ILE A 4 6.60 -0.53 9.31
N ILE A 5 5.43 -0.08 8.85
CA ILE A 5 5.24 1.20 8.16
C ILE A 5 5.63 2.36 9.07
N GLN A 6 5.23 2.33 10.35
CA GLN A 6 5.65 3.34 11.33
C GLN A 6 7.18 3.38 11.50
N LYS A 7 7.83 2.22 11.60
CA LYS A 7 9.30 2.15 11.67
C LYS A 7 9.97 2.71 10.42
N ILE A 8 9.44 2.41 9.24
CA ILE A 8 9.90 2.98 7.96
C ILE A 8 9.73 4.50 7.96
N GLN A 9 8.58 5.01 8.40
CA GLN A 9 8.31 6.45 8.44
C GLN A 9 9.28 7.19 9.39
N VAL A 10 9.55 6.62 10.57
CA VAL A 10 10.52 7.18 11.53
C VAL A 10 11.93 7.20 10.91
N PHE A 11 12.33 6.12 10.24
CA PHE A 11 13.61 6.06 9.54
C PHE A 11 13.72 7.15 8.47
N ILE A 12 12.69 7.31 7.63
CA ILE A 12 12.66 8.33 6.59
C ILE A 12 12.76 9.74 7.20
N ASN A 13 11.95 10.04 8.22
CA ASN A 13 11.99 11.35 8.89
C ASN A 13 13.38 11.68 9.45
N ASN A 14 14.07 10.68 10.02
CA ASN A 14 15.44 10.85 10.52
C ASN A 14 16.43 11.13 9.38
N CYS A 15 16.31 10.46 8.24
CA CYS A 15 17.13 10.72 7.06
C CYS A 15 16.91 12.14 6.51
N LEU A 16 15.66 12.58 6.40
CA LEU A 16 15.34 13.94 5.92
C LEU A 16 15.93 15.03 6.79
N ARG A 17 15.85 14.88 8.12
CA ARG A 17 16.46 15.84 9.06
C ARG A 17 17.97 15.95 8.87
N LYS A 18 18.65 14.82 8.60
CA LYS A 18 20.08 14.81 8.30
C LYS A 18 20.39 15.47 6.94
N ILE A 19 19.60 15.18 5.90
CA ILE A 19 19.77 15.75 4.56
C ILE A 19 19.57 17.28 4.59
N LEU A 20 18.58 17.75 5.36
CA LEU A 20 18.29 19.17 5.54
C LEU A 20 19.21 19.85 6.58
N GLN A 21 20.21 19.13 7.12
CA GLN A 21 21.16 19.62 8.13
C GLN A 21 20.47 20.25 9.37
N ILE A 22 19.33 19.70 9.77
CA ILE A 22 18.59 20.17 10.94
C ILE A 22 19.25 19.58 12.18
N HIS A 23 20.02 20.41 12.87
CA HIS A 23 20.63 20.09 14.15
C HIS A 23 19.85 20.70 15.30
N TRP A 24 19.99 20.11 16.48
CA TRP A 24 19.60 20.76 17.72
C TRP A 24 20.33 22.11 17.83
N PRO A 25 19.69 23.23 18.22
CA PRO A 25 18.39 23.38 18.90
C PRO A 25 17.18 23.59 17.96
N ASN A 26 17.36 23.56 16.63
CA ASN A 26 16.30 23.82 15.68
C ASN A 26 15.29 22.66 15.65
N THR A 27 14.20 22.79 16.42
CA THR A 27 13.15 21.77 16.51
C THR A 27 12.08 22.03 15.47
N ILE A 28 12.10 21.27 14.38
CA ILE A 28 11.09 21.32 13.31
C ILE A 28 10.06 20.21 13.54
N SER A 29 8.77 20.55 13.42
CA SER A 29 7.68 19.58 13.47
C SER A 29 7.71 18.65 12.26
N ASN A 30 7.17 17.42 12.39
CA ASN A 30 7.14 16.49 11.28
C ASN A 30 6.28 16.99 10.10
N ASN A 31 5.20 17.71 10.38
CA ASN A 31 4.35 18.27 9.33
C ASN A 31 5.11 19.30 8.48
N LEU A 32 5.84 20.22 9.13
CA LEU A 32 6.65 21.23 8.43
C LEU A 32 7.81 20.58 7.64
N LEU A 33 8.39 19.49 8.15
CA LEU A 33 9.40 18.70 7.44
C LEU A 33 8.83 18.12 6.13
N TRP A 34 7.61 17.56 6.18
CA TRP A 34 6.94 16.96 5.03
C TRP A 34 6.49 17.99 4.01
N GLU A 35 5.95 19.14 4.43
CA GLU A 35 5.60 20.25 3.54
C GLU A 35 6.83 20.74 2.78
N ARG A 36 7.94 20.95 3.47
CA ARG A 36 9.19 21.44 2.86
C ARG A 36 9.81 20.45 1.87
N THR A 37 9.57 19.16 2.06
CA THR A 37 10.10 18.09 1.21
C THR A 37 9.09 17.58 0.18
N ASN A 38 7.86 18.09 0.20
CA ASN A 38 6.72 17.57 -0.55
C ASN A 38 6.57 16.04 -0.40
N GLN A 39 6.85 15.53 0.80
CA GLN A 39 6.95 14.10 1.01
C GLN A 39 5.59 13.46 1.27
N ILE A 40 5.32 12.40 0.52
CA ILE A 40 4.15 11.52 0.70
C ILE A 40 4.42 10.56 1.86
N VAL A 41 3.41 10.32 2.69
CA VAL A 41 3.50 9.38 3.82
C VAL A 41 3.81 7.97 3.29
N ALA A 42 4.72 7.26 3.95
CA ALA A 42 5.18 5.94 3.52
C ALA A 42 4.03 4.93 3.36
N GLU A 43 2.98 5.06 4.17
CA GLU A 43 1.76 4.26 4.06
C GLU A 43 1.07 4.43 2.70
N GLU A 44 0.90 5.67 2.24
CA GLU A 44 0.29 5.97 0.96
C GLU A 44 1.13 5.48 -0.21
N GLU A 45 2.45 5.63 -0.14
CA GLU A 45 3.35 5.11 -1.18
C GLU A 45 3.29 3.58 -1.28
N ILE A 46 3.36 2.89 -0.14
CA ILE A 46 3.29 1.43 -0.08
C ILE A 46 1.94 0.97 -0.63
N ARG A 47 0.84 1.60 -0.20
CA ARG A 47 -0.51 1.31 -0.69
C ARG A 47 -0.62 1.53 -2.20
N LYS A 48 -0.12 2.64 -2.73
CA LYS A 48 -0.08 2.94 -4.17
C LYS A 48 0.67 1.88 -4.96
N LYS A 49 1.84 1.44 -4.48
CA LYS A 49 2.65 0.38 -5.11
C LYS A 49 1.92 -0.97 -5.06
N CYS A 50 1.35 -1.33 -3.91
CA CYS A 50 0.56 -2.55 -3.72
C CYS A 50 -0.61 -2.62 -4.70
N TRP A 51 -1.41 -1.56 -4.80
CA TRP A 51 -2.54 -1.49 -5.69
C TRP A 51 -2.15 -1.43 -7.17
N LYS A 52 -1.03 -0.77 -7.52
CA LYS A 52 -0.46 -0.81 -8.87
C LYS A 52 -0.09 -2.24 -9.27
N TRP A 53 0.47 -3.01 -8.34
CA TRP A 53 0.80 -4.42 -8.56
C TRP A 53 -0.46 -5.29 -8.73
N ILE A 54 -1.49 -5.14 -7.88
CA ILE A 54 -2.77 -5.85 -8.02
C ILE A 54 -3.40 -5.59 -9.39
N ARG A 55 -3.42 -4.33 -9.82
CA ARG A 55 -3.93 -3.96 -11.14
C ARG A 55 -3.21 -4.74 -12.25
N TYR A 56 -1.89 -4.85 -12.16
CA TYR A 56 -1.11 -5.58 -13.17
C TYR A 56 -1.41 -7.08 -13.14
N THR A 57 -1.49 -7.68 -11.95
CA THR A 57 -1.76 -9.11 -11.80
C THR A 57 -3.19 -9.49 -12.18
N LEU A 58 -4.20 -8.65 -11.87
CA LEU A 58 -5.59 -8.86 -12.31
C LEU A 58 -5.80 -8.73 -13.83
N ARG A 59 -4.86 -8.12 -14.55
CA ARG A 59 -4.89 -8.05 -16.02
C ARG A 59 -4.25 -9.27 -16.70
N LYS A 60 -3.50 -10.09 -15.96
CA LYS A 60 -2.96 -11.34 -16.51
C LYS A 60 -4.10 -12.32 -16.79
N SER A 61 -3.88 -13.29 -17.67
CA SER A 61 -4.87 -14.33 -17.94
C SER A 61 -5.33 -15.03 -16.66
N SER A 62 -6.57 -15.52 -16.63
CA SER A 62 -7.14 -16.29 -15.50
C SER A 62 -6.27 -17.48 -15.08
N ASN A 63 -5.60 -18.11 -16.06
CA ASN A 63 -4.73 -19.26 -15.84
C ASN A 63 -3.36 -18.91 -15.26
N CYS A 64 -2.97 -17.63 -15.23
CA CYS A 64 -1.64 -17.21 -14.79
C CYS A 64 -1.42 -17.49 -13.29
N VAL A 65 -0.29 -18.10 -12.96
CA VAL A 65 0.10 -18.47 -11.59
C VAL A 65 0.06 -17.26 -10.65
N THR A 66 0.51 -16.09 -11.10
CA THR A 66 0.50 -14.87 -10.29
C THR A 66 -0.92 -14.38 -9.98
N ARG A 67 -1.90 -14.64 -10.84
CA ARG A 67 -3.31 -14.27 -10.62
C ARG A 67 -3.98 -15.26 -9.66
N LYS A 68 -3.72 -16.56 -9.84
CA LYS A 68 -4.17 -17.59 -8.89
C LYS A 68 -3.59 -17.40 -7.49
N ALA A 69 -2.32 -16.98 -7.40
CA ALA A 69 -1.66 -16.69 -6.13
C ALA A 69 -2.31 -15.54 -5.34
N LEU A 70 -3.00 -14.58 -5.99
CA LEU A 70 -3.72 -13.51 -5.30
C LEU A 70 -4.91 -14.05 -4.48
N THR A 71 -5.67 -14.99 -5.05
CA THR A 71 -6.87 -15.55 -4.43
C THR A 71 -6.57 -16.81 -3.61
N TRP A 72 -5.37 -17.38 -3.77
CA TRP A 72 -4.94 -18.57 -3.06
C TRP A 72 -5.00 -18.38 -1.53
N ASN A 73 -5.78 -19.24 -0.88
CA ASN A 73 -5.73 -19.40 0.57
C ASN A 73 -4.92 -20.67 0.86
N PRO A 74 -3.70 -20.57 1.40
CA PRO A 74 -2.91 -21.76 1.70
C PRO A 74 -3.64 -22.58 2.77
N GLY A 75 -4.17 -23.73 2.38
CA GLY A 75 -4.71 -24.71 3.31
C GLY A 75 -3.58 -25.27 4.17
N GLY A 76 -3.73 -25.21 5.50
CA GLY A 76 -2.76 -25.75 6.45
C GLY A 76 -2.45 -24.82 7.62
N GLN A 77 -1.82 -25.38 8.65
CA GLN A 77 -1.34 -24.60 9.79
C GLN A 77 -0.12 -23.77 9.39
N ARG A 78 -0.15 -22.46 9.70
CA ARG A 78 0.99 -21.57 9.48
C ARG A 78 2.11 -21.89 10.48
N ARG A 79 3.36 -21.87 10.02
CA ARG A 79 4.52 -22.00 10.93
C ARG A 79 4.51 -20.85 11.94
N ARG A 80 4.78 -21.18 13.20
CA ARG A 80 4.98 -20.21 14.29
C ARG A 80 6.06 -19.20 13.87
N GLY A 81 5.75 -17.90 13.97
CA GLY A 81 6.63 -16.81 13.52
C GLY A 81 6.30 -16.20 12.15
N THR A 82 5.40 -16.81 11.37
CA THR A 82 4.94 -16.22 10.10
C THR A 82 4.03 -15.01 10.39
N PRO A 83 4.24 -13.84 9.75
CA PRO A 83 3.40 -12.67 9.94
C PRO A 83 1.92 -13.00 9.65
N LYS A 84 1.03 -12.70 10.60
CA LYS A 84 -0.43 -12.91 10.44
C LYS A 84 -1.05 -12.02 9.36
N ASN A 85 -0.46 -10.86 9.11
CA ASN A 85 -1.02 -9.82 8.26
C ASN A 85 -0.38 -9.93 6.88
N THR A 86 -1.08 -10.55 5.93
CA THR A 86 -0.65 -10.65 4.53
C THR A 86 -1.12 -9.40 3.77
N LEU A 87 -0.39 -9.01 2.72
CA LEU A 87 -0.79 -7.93 1.80
C LEU A 87 -2.28 -8.03 1.39
N ARG A 88 -2.77 -9.26 1.15
CA ARG A 88 -4.18 -9.54 0.84
C ARG A 88 -5.16 -8.98 1.87
N TRP A 89 -4.88 -9.11 3.17
CA TRP A 89 -5.79 -8.66 4.23
C TRP A 89 -5.85 -7.14 4.32
N GLU A 90 -4.72 -6.46 4.13
CA GLU A 90 -4.69 -4.99 4.14
C GLU A 90 -5.42 -4.43 2.91
N MET A 91 -5.24 -5.09 1.77
CA MET A 91 -5.98 -4.78 0.55
C MET A 91 -7.48 -5.03 0.73
N GLU A 92 -7.87 -6.12 1.40
CA GLU A 92 -9.28 -6.42 1.66
C GLU A 92 -9.93 -5.39 2.60
N ILE A 93 -9.19 -4.90 3.59
CA ILE A 93 -9.62 -3.79 4.44
C ILE A 93 -9.81 -2.51 3.59
N ASP A 94 -8.85 -2.18 2.72
CA ASP A 94 -8.96 -1.03 1.82
C ASP A 94 -10.13 -1.19 0.82
N MET A 95 -10.40 -2.41 0.36
CA MET A 95 -11.55 -2.71 -0.50
C MET A 95 -12.88 -2.54 0.24
N ARG A 96 -12.95 -3.02 1.48
CA ARG A 96 -14.14 -2.85 2.33
C ARG A 96 -14.43 -1.38 2.59
N LYS A 97 -13.40 -0.54 2.80
CA LYS A 97 -13.58 0.92 2.91
C LYS A 97 -14.22 1.54 1.66
N MET A 98 -13.98 0.97 0.48
CA MET A 98 -14.60 1.43 -0.77
C MET A 98 -15.96 0.78 -1.07
N ASN A 99 -16.47 -0.08 -0.19
CA ASN A 99 -17.69 -0.86 -0.39
C ASN A 99 -17.69 -1.66 -1.72
N LYS A 100 -16.55 -2.25 -2.08
CA LYS A 100 -16.38 -3.03 -3.32
C LYS A 100 -15.96 -4.45 -3.04
N ASN A 101 -16.45 -5.38 -3.87
CA ASN A 101 -16.08 -6.78 -3.81
C ASN A 101 -14.99 -7.16 -4.84
N TRP A 102 -14.29 -8.28 -4.62
CA TRP A 102 -13.27 -8.83 -5.54
C TRP A 102 -13.81 -9.04 -6.96
N MET A 103 -15.04 -9.54 -7.09
CA MET A 103 -15.70 -9.75 -8.38
C MET A 103 -15.89 -8.44 -9.17
N GLU A 104 -16.26 -7.37 -8.50
CA GLU A 104 -16.44 -6.06 -9.13
C GLU A 104 -15.11 -5.44 -9.52
N LEU A 105 -14.08 -5.64 -8.68
CA LEU A 105 -12.74 -5.14 -8.93
C LEU A 105 -12.09 -5.87 -10.10
N GLU A 106 -12.34 -7.16 -10.25
CA GLU A 106 -11.91 -7.98 -11.38
C GLU A 106 -12.55 -7.53 -12.70
N LYS A 107 -13.87 -7.30 -12.70
CA LYS A 107 -14.59 -6.72 -13.85
C LYS A 107 -14.07 -5.34 -14.21
N LYS A 108 -13.92 -4.46 -13.22
CA LYS A 108 -13.37 -3.10 -13.41
C LYS A 108 -11.91 -3.11 -13.81
N ALA A 109 -11.12 -4.14 -13.48
CA ALA A 109 -9.71 -4.21 -13.83
C ALA A 109 -9.46 -4.44 -15.33
N GLN A 110 -10.44 -5.05 -16.01
CA GLN A 110 -10.45 -5.22 -17.46
C GLN A 110 -10.74 -3.89 -18.18
N ASP A 111 -11.60 -3.05 -17.60
CA ASP A 111 -11.82 -1.68 -18.06
C ASP A 111 -10.66 -0.75 -17.64
N ARG A 112 -9.98 -0.15 -18.62
CA ARG A 112 -8.84 0.76 -18.38
C ARG A 112 -9.26 2.04 -17.64
N VAL A 113 -10.46 2.54 -17.90
CA VAL A 113 -10.96 3.82 -17.38
C VAL A 113 -11.56 3.62 -15.98
N GLY A 114 -12.43 2.62 -15.83
CA GLY A 114 -13.02 2.24 -14.55
C GLY A 114 -11.98 1.95 -13.47
N LEU A 115 -10.91 1.22 -13.80
CA LEU A 115 -9.84 0.95 -12.83
C LEU A 115 -9.05 2.20 -12.41
N ARG A 116 -8.88 3.17 -13.33
CA ARG A 116 -8.17 4.42 -13.03
C ARG A 116 -8.95 5.28 -12.05
N MET A 117 -10.28 5.35 -12.18
CA MET A 117 -11.15 6.05 -11.23
C MET A 117 -11.12 5.40 -9.83
N VAL A 118 -11.19 4.07 -9.75
CA VAL A 118 -11.11 3.36 -8.46
C VAL A 118 -9.76 3.60 -7.79
N PHE A 119 -8.66 3.59 -8.55
CA PHE A 119 -7.32 3.78 -8.03
C PHE A 119 -7.00 5.25 -7.69
N GLY A 120 -7.55 6.21 -8.44
CA GLY A 120 -7.43 7.64 -8.15
C GLY A 120 -8.02 7.97 -6.78
N GLY A 121 -9.23 7.48 -6.49
CA GLY A 121 -9.83 7.61 -5.15
C GLY A 121 -9.03 6.89 -4.04
N LEU A 122 -8.27 5.84 -4.37
CA LEU A 122 -7.45 5.09 -3.42
C LEU A 122 -6.08 5.71 -3.11
N CYS A 123 -5.60 6.66 -3.91
CA CYS A 123 -4.28 7.29 -3.70
C CYS A 123 -4.38 8.79 -3.44
N SER A 124 -5.60 9.31 -3.30
CA SER A 124 -5.90 10.71 -2.99
C SER A 124 -6.67 10.89 -1.67
N ILE A 125 -6.95 9.78 -0.95
CA ILE A 125 -7.40 9.76 0.45
C ILE A 125 -6.20 9.51 1.34
#